data_AF-A0A225D549-F1
#
_entry.id   AF-A0A225D549-F1
#
_cell.length_a   1.000
_cell.length_b   1.000
_cell.length_c   1.000
_cell.angle_alpha   90.00
_cell.angle_beta   90.00
_cell.angle_gamma   90.00
#
_symmetry.space_group_name_H-M   'P 1'
#
loop_
_entity.id
_entity.type
_entity.pdbx_description
1 polymer ?
#
loop_
_entity_poly.entity_id
_entity_poly.type
_entity_poly.pdbx_seq_one_letter_code
_entity_poly.pdbx_strand_id
1 'polypeptide(L)'
;MSNVILTLPPDTEKKLRAKAGSAGLPLEIYLVRLAELDAANEPLPPKATFEEVVAPVRAAFQDSEMTDDDITDLVQEAREEVWQEKQSRKPA
;
A
#
# COMPACT_ATOMS: atom_id res chain seq x y z
N MET A 1 31.40 -12.68 13.18
CA MET A 1 30.58 -11.52 13.57
C MET A 1 31.30 -10.26 13.09
N SER A 2 30.62 -9.44 12.30
CA SER A 2 31.12 -8.14 11.83
C SER A 2 30.67 -7.05 12.81
N ASN A 3 31.44 -5.98 12.95
CA ASN A 3 31.09 -4.84 13.81
C ASN A 3 30.86 -3.59 12.94
N VAL A 4 29.86 -2.79 13.28
CA VAL A 4 29.51 -1.53 12.60
C VAL A 4 29.38 -0.44 13.66
N ILE A 5 30.11 0.67 13.46
CA ILE A 5 30.02 1.86 14.31
C ILE A 5 29.13 2.88 13.62
N LEU A 6 28.09 3.34 14.32
CA LEU A 6 27.14 4.33 13.80
C LEU A 6 27.29 5.63 14.58
N THR A 7 27.40 6.74 13.85
CA THR A 7 27.31 8.09 14.43
C THR A 7 25.93 8.65 14.13
N LEU A 8 25.15 8.93 15.17
CA LEU A 8 23.79 9.42 15.05
C LEU A 8 23.69 10.85 15.57
N PRO A 9 22.84 11.70 14.97
CA PRO A 9 22.46 12.96 15.59
C PRO A 9 21.86 12.71 17.00
N PRO A 10 22.14 13.56 18.00
CA PRO A 10 21.68 13.34 19.38
C PRO A 10 20.17 13.13 19.51
N ASP A 11 19.38 13.88 18.75
CA ASP A 11 17.92 13.76 18.76
C ASP A 11 17.43 12.42 18.20
N THR A 12 18.14 11.87 17.20
CA THR A 12 17.83 10.57 16.62
C THR A 12 18.12 9.46 17.62
N GLU A 13 19.27 9.49 18.28
CA GLU A 13 19.62 8.52 19.34
C GLU A 13 18.57 8.56 20.46
N LYS A 14 18.17 9.75 20.91
CA LYS A 14 17.15 9.91 21.96
C LYS A 14 15.81 9.26 21.57
N LYS A 15 15.35 9.50 20.34
CA LYS A 15 14.11 8.90 19.83
C LYS A 15 14.21 7.37 19.74
N LEU A 16 15.35 6.84 19.27
CA LEU A 16 15.57 5.40 19.18
C LEU A 16 15.61 4.75 20.56
N ARG A 17 16.28 5.38 21.54
CA ARG A 17 16.30 4.91 22.93
C ARG A 17 14.90 4.90 23.55
N ALA A 18 14.08 5.92 23.29
CA ALA A 18 12.68 5.95 23.74
C ALA A 18 11.85 4.82 23.10
N LYS A 19 12.01 4.58 21.80
CA LYS A 19 11.33 3.47 21.09
C LYS A 19 11.77 2.10 21.63
N ALA A 20 13.08 1.90 21.83
CA ALA A 20 13.61 0.68 22.43
C ALA A 20 13.02 0.45 23.83
N GLY A 21 12.98 1.51 24.66
CA GLY A 21 12.35 1.47 25.98
C GLY A 21 10.86 1.11 25.94
N SER A 22 10.10 1.67 25.00
CA SER A 22 8.68 1.33 24.82
C SER A 22 8.46 -0.13 24.39
N ALA A 23 9.45 -0.74 23.73
CA ALA A 23 9.45 -2.15 23.36
C ALA A 23 10.04 -3.07 24.45
N GLY A 24 10.50 -2.52 25.58
CA GLY A 24 11.17 -3.28 26.65
C GLY A 24 12.55 -3.83 26.25
N LEU A 25 13.20 -3.24 25.24
CA LEU A 25 14.46 -3.71 24.69
C LEU A 25 15.61 -2.74 24.98
N PRO A 26 16.84 -3.24 25.19
CA PRO A 26 18.05 -2.43 25.09
C PRO A 26 18.21 -1.83 23.69
N LEU A 27 18.88 -0.69 23.60
CA LEU A 27 19.07 0.03 22.34
C LEU A 27 19.81 -0.83 21.29
N GLU A 28 20.81 -1.60 21.72
CA GLU A 28 21.65 -2.43 20.86
C GLU A 28 20.83 -3.54 20.21
N ILE A 29 19.98 -4.22 21.00
CA ILE A 29 19.08 -5.27 20.51
C ILE A 29 18.03 -4.69 19.57
N TYR A 30 17.51 -3.50 19.90
CA TYR A 30 16.57 -2.80 19.04
C TYR A 30 17.17 -2.42 17.69
N LEU A 31 18.42 -1.92 17.68
CA LEU A 31 19.14 -1.57 16.46
C LEU A 31 19.47 -2.79 15.60
N VAL A 32 19.91 -3.90 16.20
CA VAL A 32 20.16 -5.16 15.48
C VAL A 32 18.87 -5.64 14.81
N ARG A 33 17.75 -5.64 15.53
CA ARG A 33 16.45 -6.02 14.95
C ARG A 33 16.03 -5.12 13.79
N LEU A 34 16.27 -3.82 13.90
CA LEU A 34 15.99 -2.90 12.79
C LEU A 34 16.86 -3.19 11.57
N ALA A 35 18.15 -3.46 11.77
CA ALA A 35 19.06 -3.81 10.70
C ALA A 35 18.71 -5.15 10.04
N GLU A 36 18.32 -6.16 10.83
CA GLU A 36 17.86 -7.45 10.33
C GLU A 36 16.54 -7.32 9.57
N LEU A 37 15.60 -6.53 10.07
CA LEU A 37 14.33 -6.25 9.39
C LEU A 37 14.58 -5.55 8.05
N ASP A 38 15.45 -4.54 8.05
CA ASP A 38 15.81 -3.79 6.83
C ASP A 38 16.54 -4.69 5.82
N ALA A 39 17.47 -5.54 6.28
CA ALA A 39 18.19 -6.48 5.42
C ALA A 39 17.30 -7.63 4.89
N ALA A 40 16.28 -8.03 5.64
CA ALA A 40 15.32 -9.05 5.24
C ALA A 40 14.25 -8.51 4.28
N ASN A 41 13.99 -7.21 4.32
CA ASN A 41 13.25 -6.56 3.25
C ASN A 41 14.17 -6.48 2.05
N GLU A 42 13.85 -7.21 0.97
CA GLU A 42 14.48 -6.92 -0.32
C GLU A 42 14.40 -5.41 -0.56
N PRO A 43 15.46 -4.77 -1.09
CA PRO A 43 15.39 -3.36 -1.43
C PRO A 43 14.12 -3.20 -2.26
N LEU A 44 13.16 -2.43 -1.73
CA LEU A 44 11.91 -2.17 -2.43
C LEU A 44 12.33 -1.85 -3.86
N PRO A 45 11.92 -2.66 -4.87
CA PRO A 45 12.12 -2.25 -6.24
C PRO A 45 11.60 -0.81 -6.31
N PRO A 46 12.30 0.09 -7.03
CA PRO A 46 11.90 1.49 -7.12
C PRO A 46 10.38 1.52 -7.27
N LYS A 47 9.69 2.19 -6.32
CA LYS A 47 8.23 2.16 -6.22
C LYS A 47 7.68 2.24 -7.63
N ALA A 48 6.99 1.17 -8.06
CA ALA A 48 6.46 1.08 -9.40
C ALA A 48 5.79 2.42 -9.72
N THR A 49 6.22 3.01 -10.83
CA THR A 49 5.68 4.28 -11.29
C THR A 49 4.18 4.13 -11.49
N PHE A 50 3.45 5.24 -11.42
CA PHE A 50 2.01 5.22 -11.66
C PHE A 50 1.66 4.51 -12.98
N GLU A 51 2.46 4.74 -14.04
CA GLU A 51 2.32 4.07 -15.34
C GLU A 51 2.50 2.54 -15.26
N GLU A 52 3.51 2.05 -14.53
CA GLU A 52 3.72 0.60 -14.35
C GLU A 52 2.57 -0.05 -13.57
N VAL A 53 1.96 0.67 -12.64
CA VAL A 53 0.80 0.18 -11.89
C VAL A 53 -0.45 0.11 -12.76
N VAL A 54 -0.68 1.08 -13.66
CA VAL A 54 -1.90 1.14 -14.49
C VAL A 54 -1.79 0.46 -15.85
N ALA A 55 -0.57 0.09 -16.28
CA ALA A 55 -0.35 -0.55 -17.58
C ALA A 55 -1.19 -1.83 -17.80
N PRO A 56 -1.34 -2.75 -16.83
CA PRO A 56 -2.18 -3.94 -17.00
C PRO A 56 -3.66 -3.61 -17.20
N VAL A 57 -4.16 -2.58 -16.49
CA VAL A 57 -5.54 -2.13 -16.61
C VAL A 57 -5.76 -1.53 -18.00
N ARG A 58 -4.85 -0.68 -18.47
CA ARG A 58 -4.94 -0.09 -19.81
C ARG A 58 -4.93 -1.15 -20.92
N ALA A 59 -4.07 -2.17 -20.79
CA ALA A 59 -4.02 -3.28 -21.73
C ALA A 59 -5.35 -4.06 -21.74
N ALA A 60 -5.90 -4.39 -20.57
CA ALA A 60 -7.19 -5.08 -20.47
C ALA A 60 -8.36 -4.27 -21.07
N PHE A 61 -8.35 -2.94 -20.93
CA PHE A 61 -9.34 -2.06 -21.57
C PHE A 61 -9.17 -1.97 -23.09
N GLN A 62 -7.94 -2.00 -23.61
CA GLN A 62 -7.71 -2.03 -25.06
C GLN A 62 -8.12 -3.37 -25.67
N ASP A 63 -7.83 -4.47 -24.97
CA ASP A 63 -8.17 -5.83 -25.41
C ASP A 63 -9.68 -6.12 -25.31
N SER A 64 -10.42 -5.43 -24.44
CA SER A 64 -11.86 -5.64 -24.29
C SER A 64 -12.69 -5.05 -25.43
N GLU A 65 -12.08 -4.24 -26.31
CA GLU A 65 -12.77 -3.46 -27.35
C GLU A 65 -13.91 -2.57 -26.82
N MET A 66 -14.02 -2.39 -25.49
CA MET A 66 -15.05 -1.55 -24.88
C MET A 66 -14.77 -0.08 -25.22
N THR A 67 -15.79 0.56 -25.75
CA THR A 67 -15.82 2.00 -25.97
C THR A 67 -16.23 2.75 -24.70
N ASP A 68 -15.98 4.05 -24.67
CA ASP A 68 -16.45 4.92 -23.58
C ASP A 68 -18.00 4.90 -23.44
N ASP A 69 -18.69 4.67 -24.55
CA ASP A 69 -20.15 4.52 -24.58
C ASP A 69 -20.57 3.22 -23.88
N ASP A 70 -19.85 2.12 -24.09
CA ASP A 70 -20.13 0.83 -23.42
C ASP A 70 -19.97 0.93 -21.89
N ILE A 71 -19.00 1.72 -21.41
CA ILE A 71 -18.83 1.99 -19.97
C ILE A 71 -20.00 2.81 -19.44
N THR A 72 -20.46 3.80 -20.21
CA THR A 72 -21.58 4.66 -19.84
C THR A 72 -22.86 3.84 -19.70
N ASP A 73 -23.10 2.94 -20.67
CA ASP A 73 -24.25 2.05 -20.67
C ASP A 73 -24.20 1.05 -19.49
N LEU A 74 -23.04 0.46 -19.21
CA LEU A 74 -22.85 -0.44 -18.07
C LEU A 74 -23.20 0.23 -16.73
N VAL A 75 -22.76 1.47 -16.52
CA VAL A 75 -23.04 2.22 -15.29
C VAL A 75 -24.52 2.59 -15.20
N GLN A 76 -25.13 2.92 -16.33
CA GLN A 76 -26.55 3.26 -16.40
C GLN A 76 -27.43 2.05 -16.07
N GLU A 77 -27.12 0.88 -16.65
CA GLU A 77 -27.83 -0.37 -16.38
C GLU A 77 -27.73 -0.76 -14.91
N ALA A 78 -26.50 -0.79 -14.35
CA ALA A 78 -26.29 -1.11 -12.94
C ALA A 78 -27.03 -0.13 -11.99
N ARG A 79 -27.10 1.15 -12.35
CA ARG A 79 -27.85 2.16 -11.59
C ARG A 79 -29.36 1.90 -11.64
N GLU A 80 -29.89 1.55 -12.82
CA GLU A 80 -31.30 1.23 -13.03
C GLU A 80 -31.70 -0.02 -12.23
N GLU A 81 -30.88 -1.08 -12.26
CA GLU A 81 -31.09 -2.31 -11.48
C GLU A 81 -31.19 -2.02 -9.98
N VAL A 82 -30.22 -1.27 -9.43
CA VAL A 82 -30.24 -0.87 -8.01
C VAL A 82 -31.47 -0.02 -7.68
N TRP A 83 -31.93 0.82 -8.61
CA TRP A 83 -33.15 1.60 -8.42
C TRP A 83 -34.40 0.71 -8.38
N GLN A 84 -34.52 -0.25 -9.30
CA GLN A 84 -35.62 -1.23 -9.34
C GLN A 84 -35.65 -2.12 -8.10
N GLU A 85 -34.49 -2.58 -7.62
CA GLU A 85 -34.40 -3.33 -6.35
C GLU A 85 -34.88 -2.51 -5.15
N LYS A 86 -34.59 -1.21 -5.12
CA LYS A 86 -35.05 -0.32 -4.05
C LYS A 86 -36.55 -0.04 -4.11
N GLN A 87 -37.13 0.08 -5.30
CA GLN A 87 -38.58 0.26 -5.47
C GLN A 87 -39.35 -1.00 -5.10
N SER A 88 -38.87 -2.18 -5.52
CA SER A 88 -39.51 -3.47 -5.21
C SER A 88 -39.48 -3.84 -3.72
N ARG A 89 -38.56 -3.26 -2.94
CA ARG A 89 -38.45 -3.46 -1.48
C ARG A 89 -39.24 -2.44 -0.64
N LYS A 90 -39.94 -1.48 -1.26
CA LYS A 90 -40.76 -0.49 -0.53
C LYS A 90 -42.15 -1.11 -0.22
N PRO A 91 -42.54 -1.28 1.06
CA PRO A 91 -43.89 -1.72 1.40
C PRO A 91 -44.91 -0.62 1.03
N ALA A 92 -46.10 -1.07 0.60
CA ALA A 92 -47.23 -0.22 0.18
C ALA A 92 -47.73 0.72 1.28
#